data_AF-A0A2E8HJA6-F1
#
_entry.id   AF-A0A2E8HJA6-F1
#
_cell.length_a   1.000
_cell.length_b   1.000
_cell.length_c   1.000
_cell.angle_alpha   90.00
_cell.angle_beta   90.00
_cell.angle_gamma   90.00
#
_symmetry.space_group_name_H-M   'P 1'
#
loop_
_entity.id
_entity.type
_entity.pdbx_description
1 polymer ?
#
loop_
_entity_poly.entity_id
_entity_poly.type
_entity_poly.pdbx_seq_one_letter_code
_entity_poly.pdbx_strand_id
1 'polypeptide(L)'
;MIEDLVSPGELTWSGEHWVNYLRLPGASSDSGMVSLFNIRWSPAGNGMAAWVWIPGDEGFRAICSGHREVTDFIVEIMAKTAANPPYDDELPVMEASFSQGGDIRRAPSWTIQTGAREIVATWTQIRPVVIANGTWPPCPSGNYCFSLLHFADGGSISLDGRLVGGAPYTRDIWQRTIGGQRSSCVFALAESFIRLPTEGGGGK
;
A
#
# COMPACT_ATOMS: atom_id res chain seq x y z
N MET A 1 -19.06 1.07 -30.24
CA MET A 1 -20.06 1.21 -29.15
C MET A 1 -19.41 0.70 -27.87
N ILE A 2 -19.44 1.50 -26.80
CA ILE A 2 -18.91 1.20 -25.45
C ILE A 2 -20.10 0.97 -24.49
N GLU A 3 -21.27 0.66 -25.03
CA GLU A 3 -22.40 0.21 -24.21
C GLU A 3 -22.13 -1.28 -23.90
N ASP A 4 -22.29 -1.67 -22.63
CA ASP A 4 -21.81 -2.91 -21.97
C ASP A 4 -20.39 -2.87 -21.34
N LEU A 5 -19.65 -1.76 -21.46
CA LEU A 5 -18.34 -1.56 -20.80
C LEU A 5 -18.41 -0.72 -19.51
N VAL A 6 -19.60 -0.20 -19.19
CA VAL A 6 -19.84 0.69 -18.05
C VAL A 6 -20.67 -0.06 -17.02
N SER A 7 -20.01 -0.56 -15.97
CA SER A 7 -20.69 -1.04 -14.77
C SER A 7 -20.82 0.12 -13.80
N PRO A 8 -22.04 0.63 -13.52
CA PRO A 8 -22.21 1.64 -12.49
C PRO A 8 -21.76 1.04 -11.16
N GLY A 9 -21.03 1.80 -10.37
CA GLY A 9 -20.53 1.38 -9.07
C GLY A 9 -20.21 2.57 -8.19
N GLU A 10 -20.20 2.35 -6.88
CA GLU A 10 -19.85 3.36 -5.90
C GLU A 10 -18.34 3.28 -5.64
N LEU A 11 -17.61 4.35 -5.94
CA LEU A 11 -16.19 4.40 -5.60
C LEU A 11 -16.06 4.34 -4.06
N THR A 12 -15.22 3.42 -3.57
CA THR A 12 -14.89 3.32 -2.14
C THR A 12 -13.69 4.19 -1.82
N TRP A 13 -12.63 4.06 -2.63
CA TRP A 13 -11.49 4.99 -2.63
C TRP A 13 -10.72 4.86 -3.94
N SER A 14 -9.95 5.91 -4.27
CA SER A 14 -8.98 5.89 -5.37
C SER A 14 -7.72 6.64 -4.99
N GLY A 15 -6.56 6.12 -5.37
CA GLY A 15 -5.29 6.75 -5.09
C GLY A 15 -4.10 5.90 -5.50
N GLU A 16 -3.02 6.01 -4.74
CA GLU A 16 -1.80 5.23 -4.90
C GLU A 16 -1.54 4.43 -3.62
N HIS A 17 -0.96 3.24 -3.77
CA HIS A 17 -0.53 2.40 -2.65
C HIS A 17 0.91 1.94 -2.87
N TRP A 18 1.79 2.25 -1.93
CA TRP A 18 3.23 2.06 -2.03
C TRP A 18 3.71 1.15 -0.90
N VAL A 19 4.25 -0.01 -1.26
CA VAL A 19 4.71 -1.04 -0.31
C VAL A 19 6.20 -1.30 -0.52
N ASN A 20 6.97 -1.17 0.55
CA ASN A 20 8.39 -1.48 0.58
C ASN A 20 8.68 -2.28 1.85
N TYR A 21 8.74 -3.61 1.71
CA TYR A 21 9.07 -4.51 2.82
C TYR A 21 10.40 -5.19 2.56
N LEU A 22 11.30 -5.08 3.52
CA LEU A 22 12.64 -5.62 3.49
C LEU A 22 12.78 -6.76 4.49
N ARG A 23 13.62 -7.72 4.14
CA ARG A 23 13.95 -8.83 5.01
C ARG A 23 15.43 -9.17 4.94
N LEU A 24 16.03 -9.53 6.08
CA LEU A 24 17.38 -10.08 6.11
C LEU A 24 17.41 -11.49 5.50
N PRO A 25 18.50 -11.90 4.84
CA PRO A 25 18.65 -13.27 4.32
C PRO A 25 18.40 -14.32 5.41
N GLY A 26 17.50 -15.27 5.13
CA GLY A 26 17.15 -16.35 6.06
C GLY A 26 16.23 -15.97 7.22
N ALA A 27 15.87 -14.69 7.38
CA ALA A 27 14.91 -14.28 8.41
C ALA A 27 13.48 -14.69 8.04
N SER A 28 12.63 -14.84 9.06
CA SER A 28 11.18 -15.06 8.90
C SER A 28 10.37 -13.77 9.08
N SER A 29 10.92 -12.78 9.77
CA SER A 29 10.33 -11.47 10.04
C SER A 29 10.97 -10.36 9.21
N ASP A 30 10.18 -9.33 8.92
CA ASP A 30 10.64 -8.18 8.15
C ASP A 30 11.57 -7.29 9.00
N SER A 31 12.61 -6.75 8.37
CA SER A 31 13.57 -5.83 8.99
C SER A 31 13.20 -4.36 8.80
N GLY A 32 12.30 -4.08 7.85
CA GLY A 32 11.72 -2.76 7.64
C GLY A 32 10.49 -2.85 6.76
N MET A 33 9.46 -2.08 7.12
CA MET A 33 8.19 -2.05 6.41
C MET A 33 7.71 -0.61 6.28
N VAL A 34 7.41 -0.21 5.05
CA VAL A 34 6.66 1.02 4.74
C VAL A 34 5.49 0.64 3.85
N SER A 35 4.27 0.96 4.27
CA SER A 35 3.04 0.83 3.49
C SER A 35 2.33 2.18 3.49
N LEU A 36 2.48 2.92 2.39
CA LEU A 36 2.04 4.31 2.24
C LEU A 36 0.85 4.38 1.27
N PHE A 37 -0.17 5.10 1.68
CA PHE A 37 -1.35 5.43 0.90
C PHE A 37 -1.32 6.92 0.55
N ASN A 38 -1.52 7.21 -0.73
CA ASN A 38 -1.73 8.57 -1.22
C ASN A 38 -3.14 8.62 -1.85
N ILE A 39 -4.12 8.93 -1.00
CA ILE A 39 -5.53 8.92 -1.37
C ILE A 39 -5.85 10.19 -2.17
N ARG A 40 -6.35 9.99 -3.39
CA ARG A 40 -6.85 11.06 -4.26
C ARG A 40 -8.34 11.30 -4.08
N TRP A 41 -9.08 10.25 -3.72
CA TRP A 41 -10.50 10.35 -3.41
C TRP A 41 -10.91 9.28 -2.40
N SER A 42 -11.68 9.69 -1.39
CA SER A 42 -12.44 8.83 -0.48
C SER A 42 -13.58 9.64 0.14
N PRO A 43 -14.54 9.01 0.85
CA PRO A 43 -15.53 9.72 1.65
C PRO A 43 -14.95 10.64 2.74
N ALA A 44 -13.73 10.35 3.22
CA ALA A 44 -12.99 11.17 4.18
C ALA A 44 -12.12 12.26 3.49
N GLY A 45 -12.26 12.44 2.18
CA GLY A 45 -11.45 13.37 1.39
C GLY A 45 -10.17 12.76 0.81
N ASN A 46 -9.19 13.63 0.56
CA ASN A 46 -7.88 13.27 0.02
C ASN A 46 -6.79 13.49 1.08
N GLY A 47 -5.74 12.68 1.06
CA GLY A 47 -4.72 12.74 2.10
C GLY A 47 -3.76 11.56 2.04
N MET A 48 -2.81 11.55 2.97
CA MET A 48 -1.78 10.53 3.02
C MET A 48 -1.72 9.89 4.40
N ALA A 49 -1.43 8.60 4.41
CA ALA A 49 -1.13 7.84 5.62
C ALA A 49 -0.07 6.79 5.31
N ALA A 50 0.77 6.44 6.29
CA ALA A 50 1.73 5.36 6.11
C ALA A 50 1.92 4.54 7.39
N TRP A 51 1.84 3.22 7.27
CA TRP A 51 2.32 2.30 8.29
C TRP A 51 3.83 2.17 8.13
N VAL A 52 4.55 2.46 9.21
CA VAL A 52 5.99 2.29 9.26
C VAL A 52 6.35 1.37 10.42
N TRP A 53 7.12 0.33 10.13
CA TRP A 53 7.68 -0.55 11.14
C TRP A 53 9.12 -0.90 10.81
N ILE A 54 10.03 -0.41 11.66
CA ILE A 54 11.47 -0.65 11.61
C ILE A 54 11.84 -1.17 13.01
N PRO A 55 12.08 -2.48 13.19
CA PRO A 55 12.40 -3.05 14.50
C PRO A 55 13.75 -2.60 15.07
N GLY A 56 13.92 -2.77 16.39
CA GLY A 56 15.15 -2.48 17.13
C GLY A 56 15.03 -1.29 18.08
N ASP A 57 16.04 -1.10 18.94
CA ASP A 57 16.02 -0.09 20.00
C ASP A 57 15.97 1.35 19.46
N GLU A 58 16.63 1.59 18.32
CA GLU A 58 16.56 2.85 17.58
C GLU A 58 15.54 2.80 16.43
N GLY A 59 14.62 1.84 16.49
CA GLY A 59 13.60 1.60 15.49
C GLY A 59 12.51 2.67 15.46
N PHE A 60 11.48 2.39 14.66
CA PHE A 60 10.29 3.24 14.53
C PHE A 60 9.05 2.39 14.29
N ARG A 61 7.96 2.67 14.98
CA ARG A 61 6.71 1.94 14.83
C ARG A 61 5.50 2.85 15.08
N ALA A 62 4.86 3.30 14.00
CA ALA A 62 3.70 4.18 14.07
C ALA A 62 2.92 4.19 12.75
N ILE A 63 1.73 4.78 12.79
CA ILE A 63 1.02 5.25 11.60
C ILE A 63 1.32 6.74 11.45
N CYS A 64 1.96 7.10 10.35
CA CYS A 64 2.24 8.50 9.99
C CYS A 64 1.03 9.06 9.25
N SER A 65 0.45 10.15 9.73
CA SER A 65 -0.76 10.77 9.20
C SER A 65 -0.45 12.14 8.60
N GLY A 66 -0.78 12.34 7.33
CA GLY A 66 -0.79 13.67 6.71
C GLY A 66 -2.17 14.32 6.76
N HIS A 67 -3.19 13.52 7.08
CA HIS A 67 -4.54 13.97 7.32
C HIS A 67 -5.29 12.93 8.17
N ARG A 68 -5.74 13.35 9.35
CA ARG A 68 -6.28 12.43 10.36
C ARG A 68 -7.51 11.66 9.89
N GLU A 69 -8.49 12.34 9.31
CA GLU A 69 -9.74 11.72 8.84
C GLU A 69 -9.48 10.63 7.78
N VAL A 70 -8.58 10.89 6.84
CA VAL A 70 -8.16 9.91 5.83
C VAL A 70 -7.40 8.75 6.46
N THR A 71 -6.57 9.02 7.47
CA THR A 71 -5.86 7.94 8.18
C THR A 71 -6.83 7.02 8.90
N ASP A 72 -7.79 7.57 9.65
CA ASP A 72 -8.80 6.79 10.35
C ASP A 72 -9.64 5.94 9.37
N PHE A 73 -9.99 6.51 8.22
CA PHE A 73 -10.68 5.79 7.13
C PHE A 73 -9.85 4.62 6.58
N ILE A 74 -8.55 4.82 6.28
CA ILE A 74 -7.69 3.74 5.76
C ILE A 74 -7.50 2.67 6.84
N VAL A 75 -7.28 3.07 8.10
CA VAL A 75 -7.18 2.13 9.24
C VAL A 75 -8.44 1.27 9.31
N GLU A 76 -9.63 1.87 9.22
CA GLU A 76 -10.89 1.13 9.25
C GLU A 76 -11.01 0.12 8.10
N ILE A 77 -10.68 0.52 6.87
CA ILE A 77 -10.71 -0.38 5.71
C ILE A 77 -9.70 -1.50 5.87
N MET A 78 -8.47 -1.18 6.25
CA MET A 78 -7.39 -2.16 6.37
C MET A 78 -7.63 -3.10 7.55
N ALA A 79 -8.09 -2.62 8.70
CA ALA A 79 -8.50 -3.44 9.84
C ALA A 79 -9.62 -4.43 9.46
N LYS A 80 -10.58 -4.02 8.63
CA LYS A 80 -11.60 -4.94 8.09
C LYS A 80 -11.05 -5.99 7.13
N THR A 81 -9.88 -5.74 6.51
CA THR A 81 -9.13 -6.74 5.71
C THR A 81 -8.10 -7.54 6.51
N ALA A 82 -7.85 -7.15 7.76
CA ALA A 82 -6.66 -7.52 8.50
C ALA A 82 -6.77 -8.92 9.10
N ALA A 83 -6.64 -9.91 8.23
CA ALA A 83 -6.09 -11.21 8.61
C ALA A 83 -4.56 -11.24 8.40
N ASN A 84 -3.90 -10.06 8.27
CA ASN A 84 -2.48 -9.95 7.90
C ASN A 84 -1.80 -8.75 8.58
N PRO A 85 -0.76 -8.98 9.40
CA PRO A 85 0.15 -7.93 9.87
C PRO A 85 0.76 -7.11 8.71
N PRO A 86 1.06 -5.82 8.91
CA PRO A 86 1.20 -5.11 10.19
C PRO A 86 -0.04 -4.32 10.64
N TYR A 87 -1.22 -4.61 10.08
CA TYR A 87 -2.44 -3.79 10.27
C TYR A 87 -3.26 -4.15 11.53
N ASP A 88 -2.83 -5.15 12.31
CA ASP A 88 -3.59 -5.75 13.42
C ASP A 88 -3.31 -5.13 14.81
N ASP A 89 -2.35 -4.21 14.92
CA ASP A 89 -1.97 -3.61 16.20
C ASP A 89 -2.51 -2.17 16.34
N GLU A 90 -2.99 -1.82 17.53
CA GLU A 90 -3.21 -0.41 17.91
C GLU A 90 -1.84 0.30 17.91
N LEU A 91 -1.57 1.02 16.83
CA LEU A 91 -0.35 1.80 16.67
C LEU A 91 -0.60 3.27 16.99
N PRO A 92 0.39 3.99 17.56
CA PRO A 92 0.29 5.43 17.70
C PRO A 92 0.16 6.07 16.32
N VAL A 93 -0.80 6.99 16.19
CA VAL A 93 -0.93 7.84 15.01
C VAL A 93 -0.14 9.13 15.25
N MET A 94 0.83 9.40 14.41
CA MET A 94 1.72 10.56 14.50
C MET A 94 1.50 11.48 13.30
N GLU A 95 1.37 12.78 13.54
CA GLU A 95 1.34 13.78 12.46
C GLU A 95 2.63 13.73 11.65
N ALA A 96 2.51 13.81 10.33
CA ALA A 96 3.61 13.67 9.40
C ALA A 96 3.40 14.50 8.14
N SER A 97 4.51 14.86 7.50
CA SER A 97 4.51 15.40 6.14
C SER A 97 5.19 14.43 5.19
N PHE A 98 4.78 14.48 3.93
CA PHE A 98 5.19 13.53 2.90
C PHE A 98 5.73 14.29 1.70
N SER A 99 6.83 13.81 1.13
CA SER A 99 7.36 14.33 -0.12
C SER A 99 7.83 13.20 -1.02
N GLN A 100 7.56 13.33 -2.31
CA GLN A 100 8.00 12.39 -3.31
C GLN A 100 9.32 12.88 -3.92
N GLY A 101 10.25 11.95 -4.14
CA GLY A 101 11.54 12.21 -4.76
C GLY A 101 11.89 11.18 -5.83
N GLY A 102 13.02 11.41 -6.49
CA GLY A 102 13.55 10.52 -7.51
C GLY A 102 12.79 10.53 -8.85
N ASP A 103 13.23 9.69 -9.79
CA ASP A 103 12.53 9.47 -11.07
C ASP A 103 11.58 8.27 -10.91
N ILE A 104 10.28 8.51 -11.07
CA ILE A 104 9.20 7.52 -10.97
C ILE A 104 9.43 6.24 -11.78
N ARG A 105 10.22 6.34 -12.86
CA ARG A 105 10.50 5.22 -13.78
C ARG A 105 11.72 4.39 -13.39
N ARG A 106 12.55 4.87 -12.45
CA ARG A 106 13.86 4.26 -12.15
C ARG A 106 14.11 4.05 -10.67
N ALA A 107 13.91 5.10 -9.88
CA ALA A 107 14.23 5.14 -8.47
C ALA A 107 13.32 6.12 -7.70
N PRO A 108 11.98 5.96 -7.71
CA PRO A 108 11.11 6.80 -6.90
C PRO A 108 11.39 6.59 -5.42
N SER A 109 11.20 7.66 -4.67
CA SER A 109 11.28 7.63 -3.22
C SER A 109 10.13 8.41 -2.58
N TRP A 110 9.80 8.03 -1.36
CA TRP A 110 8.96 8.81 -0.46
C TRP A 110 9.75 9.13 0.80
N THR A 111 9.75 10.41 1.19
CA THR A 111 10.25 10.88 2.47
C THR A 111 9.05 11.19 3.37
N ILE A 112 9.04 10.59 4.56
CA ILE A 112 8.04 10.78 5.61
C ILE A 112 8.75 11.47 6.79
N GLN A 113 8.36 12.70 7.08
CA GLN A 113 8.86 13.46 8.22
C GLN A 113 7.83 13.47 9.33
N THR A 114 8.17 12.94 10.51
CA THR A 114 7.28 12.91 11.68
C THR A 114 8.03 13.22 12.97
N GLY A 115 7.66 14.33 13.62
CA GLY A 115 8.47 14.90 14.70
C GLY A 115 9.92 15.14 14.25
N ALA A 116 10.87 14.61 15.01
CA ALA A 116 12.30 14.66 14.70
C ALA A 116 12.80 13.48 13.84
N ARG A 117 11.90 12.57 13.41
CA ARG A 117 12.27 11.37 12.66
C ARG A 117 12.06 11.58 11.15
N GLU A 118 13.01 11.09 10.37
CA GLU A 118 12.92 11.04 8.91
C GLU A 118 12.96 9.59 8.44
N ILE A 119 11.97 9.18 7.63
CA ILE A 119 11.94 7.88 6.98
C ILE A 119 11.97 8.08 5.47
N VAL A 120 12.91 7.43 4.78
CA VAL A 120 12.98 7.46 3.31
C VAL A 120 12.84 6.04 2.79
N ALA A 121 11.82 5.79 1.98
CA ALA A 121 11.62 4.53 1.27
C ALA A 121 11.90 4.74 -0.23
N THR A 122 12.71 3.88 -0.84
CA THR A 122 13.08 3.95 -2.27
C THR A 122 12.85 2.61 -2.95
N TRP A 123 12.31 2.62 -4.16
CA TRP A 123 12.13 1.45 -5.01
C TRP A 123 13.13 1.50 -6.16
N THR A 124 13.77 0.40 -6.51
CA THR A 124 14.73 0.34 -7.62
C THR A 124 14.54 -0.95 -8.43
N GLN A 125 15.16 -1.04 -9.61
CA GLN A 125 14.98 -2.19 -10.50
C GLN A 125 13.50 -2.43 -10.80
N ILE A 126 12.81 -1.35 -11.20
CA ILE A 126 11.37 -1.34 -11.45
C ILE A 126 11.06 -2.20 -12.68
N ARG A 127 10.12 -3.12 -12.51
CA ARG A 127 9.64 -4.02 -13.56
C ARG A 127 8.55 -3.35 -14.41
N PRO A 128 8.29 -3.88 -15.62
CA PRO A 128 7.14 -3.47 -16.41
C PRO A 128 5.83 -3.55 -15.61
N VAL A 129 4.90 -2.63 -15.92
CA VAL A 129 3.60 -2.53 -15.26
C VAL A 129 2.77 -3.79 -15.47
N VAL A 130 2.00 -4.16 -14.46
CA VAL A 130 0.97 -5.20 -14.49
C VAL A 130 -0.37 -4.58 -14.14
N ILE A 131 -1.41 -4.95 -14.85
CA ILE A 131 -2.78 -4.55 -14.54
C ILE A 131 -3.38 -5.63 -13.63
N ALA A 132 -3.75 -5.27 -12.41
CA ALA A 132 -4.61 -6.08 -11.56
C ALA A 132 -6.04 -5.59 -11.75
N ASN A 133 -6.95 -6.48 -12.14
CA ASN A 133 -8.33 -6.12 -12.41
C ASN A 133 -9.27 -7.27 -12.07
N GLY A 134 -10.24 -7.04 -11.19
CA GLY A 134 -11.23 -8.05 -10.82
C GLY A 134 -11.80 -7.90 -9.43
N THR A 135 -12.71 -8.81 -9.05
CA THR A 135 -13.19 -8.92 -7.68
C THR A 135 -12.06 -9.41 -6.79
N TRP A 136 -11.76 -8.65 -5.73
CA TRP A 136 -10.60 -8.94 -4.88
C TRP A 136 -11.03 -9.85 -3.71
N PRO A 137 -10.66 -11.15 -3.70
CA PRO A 137 -11.21 -12.11 -2.74
C PRO A 137 -10.94 -11.80 -1.25
N PRO A 138 -9.82 -11.14 -0.86
CA PRO A 138 -9.59 -10.77 0.54
C PRO A 138 -10.02 -9.33 0.91
N CYS A 139 -10.72 -8.59 0.03
CA CYS A 139 -11.21 -7.25 0.38
C CYS A 139 -12.57 -7.35 1.05
N PRO A 140 -12.89 -6.46 2.00
CA PRO A 140 -14.17 -6.49 2.68
C PRO A 140 -15.20 -6.10 1.63
N SER A 141 -16.34 -6.79 1.58
CA SER A 141 -17.54 -6.39 0.82
C SER A 141 -17.54 -6.52 -0.71
N GLY A 142 -16.84 -7.49 -1.31
CA GLY A 142 -17.08 -7.82 -2.74
C GLY A 142 -16.74 -6.69 -3.72
N ASN A 143 -15.86 -5.78 -3.31
CA ASN A 143 -15.40 -4.67 -4.14
C ASN A 143 -14.61 -5.17 -5.34
N TYR A 144 -14.80 -4.49 -6.46
CA TYR A 144 -13.99 -4.60 -7.65
C TYR A 144 -12.75 -3.73 -7.50
N CYS A 145 -11.57 -4.32 -7.74
CA CYS A 145 -10.29 -3.65 -7.67
C CYS A 145 -9.73 -3.46 -9.07
N PHE A 146 -9.23 -2.26 -9.34
CA PHE A 146 -8.40 -1.94 -10.50
C PHE A 146 -7.11 -1.29 -10.01
N SER A 147 -5.96 -1.87 -10.37
CA SER A 147 -4.64 -1.33 -10.01
C SER A 147 -3.62 -1.41 -11.14
N LEU A 148 -2.83 -0.35 -11.30
CA LEU A 148 -1.65 -0.29 -12.17
C LEU A 148 -0.38 -0.53 -11.34
N LEU A 149 0.06 -1.78 -11.26
CA LEU A 149 1.10 -2.24 -10.34
C LEU A 149 2.50 -2.26 -10.99
N HIS A 150 3.46 -1.63 -10.34
CA HIS A 150 4.88 -1.80 -10.61
C HIS A 150 5.54 -2.57 -9.47
N PHE A 151 6.15 -3.70 -9.79
CA PHE A 151 7.00 -4.43 -8.84
C PHE A 151 8.45 -3.96 -8.95
N ALA A 152 9.18 -4.01 -7.85
CA ALA A 152 10.57 -3.62 -7.78
C ALA A 152 11.40 -4.78 -7.18
N ASP A 153 12.45 -5.21 -7.89
CA ASP A 153 13.33 -6.27 -7.38
C ASP A 153 14.40 -5.73 -6.41
N GLY A 154 14.55 -4.40 -6.33
CA GLY A 154 15.39 -3.71 -5.38
C GLY A 154 14.62 -2.65 -4.58
N GLY A 155 15.07 -2.37 -3.37
CA GLY A 155 14.46 -1.37 -2.51
C GLY A 155 15.32 -1.07 -1.29
N SER A 156 15.15 0.12 -0.72
CA SER A 156 15.80 0.53 0.52
C SER A 156 14.85 1.31 1.40
N ILE A 157 15.12 1.26 2.71
CA ILE A 157 14.49 2.10 3.73
C ILE A 157 15.63 2.69 4.55
N SER A 158 15.59 3.99 4.85
CA SER A 158 16.43 4.61 5.86
C SER A 158 15.60 5.28 6.95
N LEU A 159 16.10 5.24 8.18
CA LEU A 159 15.57 5.95 9.34
C LEU A 159 16.67 6.87 9.87
N ASP A 160 16.43 8.18 9.83
CA ASP A 160 17.38 9.23 10.22
C ASP A 160 18.75 9.08 9.53
N GLY A 161 18.71 8.81 8.22
CA GLY A 161 19.91 8.57 7.40
C GLY A 161 20.57 7.20 7.58
N ARG A 162 20.16 6.39 8.57
CA ARG A 162 20.67 5.02 8.76
C ARG A 162 19.89 4.04 7.90
N LEU A 163 20.59 3.29 7.04
CA LEU A 163 19.97 2.26 6.21
C LEU A 163 19.48 1.08 7.06
N VAL A 164 18.24 0.67 6.80
CA VAL A 164 17.66 -0.58 7.30
C VAL A 164 18.22 -1.74 6.48
N GLY A 165 18.77 -2.73 7.16
CA GLY A 165 19.32 -3.92 6.50
C GLY A 165 18.24 -4.78 5.85
N GLY A 166 18.60 -5.52 4.81
CA GLY A 166 17.71 -6.46 4.12
C GLY A 166 17.50 -6.11 2.65
N ALA A 167 16.67 -6.90 1.99
CA ALA A 167 16.30 -6.73 0.59
C ALA A 167 14.81 -7.10 0.39
N PRO A 168 14.19 -6.68 -0.73
CA PRO A 168 12.90 -7.21 -1.13
C PRO A 168 12.93 -8.74 -1.25
N TYR A 169 11.81 -9.38 -0.97
CA TYR A 169 11.68 -10.84 -0.99
C TYR A 169 10.42 -11.27 -1.73
N THR A 170 10.38 -12.52 -2.14
CA THR A 170 9.26 -13.07 -2.90
C THR A 170 8.08 -13.40 -1.99
N ARG A 171 6.87 -12.94 -2.38
CA ARG A 171 5.60 -13.20 -1.70
C ARG A 171 4.62 -13.90 -2.63
N ASP A 172 3.87 -14.83 -2.09
CA ASP A 172 2.83 -15.60 -2.78
C ASP A 172 1.42 -14.99 -2.65
N ILE A 173 1.26 -13.92 -1.87
CA ILE A 173 -0.02 -13.22 -1.68
C ILE A 173 -0.69 -12.77 -2.99
N TRP A 174 0.12 -12.60 -4.05
CA TRP A 174 -0.31 -12.18 -5.39
C TRP A 174 -0.85 -13.32 -6.25
N GLN A 175 -0.67 -14.57 -5.81
CA GLN A 175 -1.05 -15.76 -6.57
C GLN A 175 -2.54 -15.78 -6.91
N ARG A 176 -3.38 -15.31 -5.98
CA ARG A 176 -4.85 -15.27 -6.16
C ARG A 176 -5.36 -14.08 -6.97
N THR A 177 -4.52 -13.07 -7.20
CA THR A 177 -4.95 -11.81 -7.82
C THR A 177 -4.38 -11.63 -9.23
N ILE A 178 -3.06 -11.79 -9.40
CA ILE A 178 -2.38 -11.58 -10.68
C ILE A 178 -1.53 -12.77 -11.14
N GLY A 179 -1.62 -13.90 -10.44
CA GLY A 179 -0.95 -15.15 -10.80
C GLY A 179 0.57 -15.13 -10.58
N GLY A 180 1.03 -16.05 -9.76
CA GLY A 180 2.45 -16.21 -9.44
C GLY A 180 2.90 -15.38 -8.24
N GLN A 181 4.14 -15.64 -7.83
CA GLN A 181 4.79 -14.88 -6.77
C GLN A 181 5.34 -13.56 -7.31
N ARG A 182 5.43 -12.53 -6.46
CA ARG A 182 6.03 -11.24 -6.81
C ARG A 182 6.84 -10.68 -5.64
N SER A 183 7.63 -9.65 -5.92
CA SER A 183 8.38 -8.92 -4.91
C SER A 183 7.49 -8.35 -3.81
N SER A 184 8.04 -8.27 -2.60
CA SER A 184 7.49 -7.55 -1.45
C SER A 184 7.56 -6.02 -1.60
N CYS A 185 8.26 -5.53 -2.63
CA CYS A 185 8.27 -4.13 -3.03
C CYS A 185 7.41 -3.93 -4.28
N VAL A 186 6.35 -3.15 -4.12
CA VAL A 186 5.37 -2.85 -5.17
C VAL A 186 4.80 -1.46 -4.96
N PHE A 187 4.39 -0.80 -6.03
CA PHE A 187 3.53 0.37 -5.93
C PHE A 187 2.46 0.38 -7.01
N ALA A 188 1.27 0.83 -6.63
CA ALA A 188 0.17 1.12 -7.54
C ALA A 188 0.19 2.62 -7.88
N LEU A 189 0.37 2.97 -9.16
CA LEU A 189 0.26 4.37 -9.61
C LEU A 189 -1.20 4.85 -9.67
N ALA A 190 -2.11 3.89 -9.78
CA ALA A 190 -3.53 4.09 -9.63
C ALA A 190 -4.07 2.80 -9.04
N GLU A 191 -4.84 2.92 -7.96
CA GLU A 191 -5.59 1.84 -7.34
C GLU A 191 -6.97 2.39 -7.00
N SER A 192 -8.00 1.66 -7.39
CA SER A 192 -9.39 2.02 -7.16
C SER A 192 -10.17 0.81 -6.70
N PHE A 193 -10.91 0.99 -5.61
CA PHE A 193 -11.88 0.01 -5.13
C PHE A 193 -13.28 0.54 -5.37
N ILE A 194 -14.09 -0.24 -6.08
CA ILE A 194 -15.43 0.11 -6.50
C ILE A 194 -16.38 -0.94 -5.96
N ARG A 195 -17.38 -0.51 -5.20
CA ARG A 195 -18.49 -1.38 -4.83
C ARG A 195 -19.42 -1.52 -6.02
N LEU A 196 -19.52 -2.74 -6.55
CA LEU A 196 -20.48 -3.05 -7.60
C LEU A 196 -21.87 -3.26 -6.98
N PRO A 197 -22.96 -2.92 -7.70
CA PRO A 197 -24.30 -3.28 -7.30
C PRO A 197 -24.38 -4.80 -7.09
N THR A 198 -24.95 -5.24 -5.98
CA THR A 198 -25.33 -6.64 -5.83
C THR A 198 -26.36 -6.93 -6.92
N GLU A 199 -26.12 -7.94 -7.76
CA GLU A 199 -27.15 -8.42 -8.68
C GLU A 199 -28.39 -8.76 -7.85
N GLY A 200 -29.45 -7.97 -8.00
CA GLY A 200 -30.72 -8.27 -7.38
C GLY A 200 -31.13 -9.67 -7.83
N GLY A 201 -31.42 -10.55 -6.88
CA GLY A 201 -31.90 -11.89 -7.14
C GLY A 201 -33.07 -11.83 -8.12
N GLY A 202 -32.79 -12.11 -9.38
CA GLY A 202 -33.79 -12.40 -10.39
C GLY A 202 -34.42 -13.72 -9.98
N GLY A 203 -35.54 -13.62 -9.26
CA GLY A 203 -36.43 -14.74 -9.05
C GLY A 203 -36.73 -15.39 -10.40
N LYS A 204 -36.40 -16.67 -10.49
CA LYS A 204 -37.11 -17.61 -11.34
C LYS A 204 -38.04 -18.41 -10.46
#